data_AF-A0AAW1ZH65-F1
#
_entry.id   AF-A0AAW1ZH65-F1
#
_cell.length_a   1.000
_cell.length_b   1.000
_cell.length_c   1.000
_cell.angle_alpha   90.00
_cell.angle_beta   90.00
_cell.angle_gamma   90.00
#
_symmetry.space_group_name_H-M   'P 1'
#
loop_
_entity.id
_entity.type
_entity.pdbx_description
1 polymer ?
#
loop_
_entity_poly.entity_id
_entity_poly.type
_entity_poly.pdbx_seq_one_letter_code
_entity_poly.pdbx_strand_id
1 'polypeptide(L)'
;MVRLDLGDVVLRRMQEKDIEAVKALIKEGCEGTENRLILHLLTRPLALLMLATLSSILRCVLHSFIMALVIPVFLLIIYLKLTIPRSVGILGSSRPYWDYVGSSYHADTEPDLPNPLSNRAKLITNQEKSRRRKKAKEKEKEKTNEREQVDEDELKERARVAGEVWVADSDGDIMGCVARDGWSRDGVCRICRLVVQSWYRREGLGRLLVQGLESKSKQNGIRRVYAHVPFPSRVGEAFFRRLGYRLQGETAGTEGEEEDEDYEEPQKGWLGFPLTKVFVKDL
;
A
#
# COMPACT_ATOMS: atom_id res chain seq x y z
N MET A 1 -10.70 20.68 11.64
CA MET A 1 -10.59 19.20 11.54
C MET A 1 -11.87 18.74 10.87
N VAL A 2 -11.79 18.25 9.64
CA VAL A 2 -13.00 17.81 8.90
C VAL A 2 -13.42 16.48 9.53
N ARG A 3 -14.60 16.46 10.15
CA ARG A 3 -15.11 15.26 10.81
C ARG A 3 -15.81 14.42 9.76
N LEU A 4 -15.14 13.37 9.30
CA LEU A 4 -15.71 12.43 8.34
C LEU A 4 -16.69 11.50 9.05
N ASP A 5 -17.93 11.44 8.58
CA ASP A 5 -18.85 10.38 9.00
C ASP A 5 -18.49 9.08 8.28
N LEU A 6 -17.89 8.15 9.00
CA LEU A 6 -17.51 6.84 8.48
C LEU A 6 -18.72 6.01 8.00
N GLY A 7 -19.95 6.35 8.40
CA GLY A 7 -21.16 5.69 7.94
C GLY A 7 -21.49 5.98 6.48
N ASP A 8 -21.12 7.17 5.98
CA ASP A 8 -21.38 7.60 4.61
C ASP A 8 -20.29 7.15 3.62
N VAL A 9 -19.16 6.66 4.14
CA VAL A 9 -18.05 6.17 3.32
C VAL A 9 -18.43 4.86 2.62
N VAL A 10 -18.27 4.84 1.31
CA VAL A 10 -18.40 3.66 0.47
C VAL A 10 -17.02 3.07 0.22
N LEU A 11 -16.83 1.81 0.60
CA LEU A 11 -15.60 1.07 0.33
C LEU A 11 -15.78 0.28 -0.96
N ARG A 12 -15.31 0.80 -2.08
CA ARG A 12 -15.55 0.19 -3.40
C ARG A 12 -14.27 -0.17 -4.12
N ARG A 13 -14.41 -0.95 -5.19
CA ARG A 13 -13.30 -1.22 -6.09
C ARG A 13 -12.85 0.08 -6.79
N MET A 14 -11.55 0.24 -6.98
CA MET A 14 -10.98 1.34 -7.75
C MET A 14 -11.44 1.26 -9.21
N GLN A 15 -11.96 2.36 -9.75
CA GLN A 15 -12.31 2.51 -11.15
C GLN A 15 -11.18 3.20 -11.92
N GLU A 16 -11.19 3.10 -13.26
CA GLU A 16 -10.17 3.73 -14.10
C GLU A 16 -10.07 5.25 -13.89
N LYS A 17 -11.21 5.92 -13.67
CA LYS A 17 -11.27 7.35 -13.37
C LYS A 17 -10.58 7.74 -12.05
N ASP A 18 -10.45 6.80 -11.11
CA ASP A 18 -9.84 7.05 -9.81
C ASP A 18 -8.31 6.89 -9.84
N ILE A 19 -7.74 6.35 -10.94
CA ILE A 19 -6.31 5.98 -11.01
C ILE A 19 -5.40 7.17 -10.70
N GLU A 20 -5.70 8.35 -11.24
CA GLU A 20 -4.90 9.56 -11.02
C GLU A 20 -4.96 10.01 -9.55
N ALA A 21 -6.17 10.02 -8.97
CA ALA A 21 -6.40 10.37 -7.57
C ALA A 21 -5.69 9.40 -6.63
N VAL A 22 -5.78 8.09 -6.89
CA VAL A 22 -5.12 7.06 -6.09
C VAL A 22 -3.59 7.15 -6.20
N LYS A 23 -3.04 7.41 -7.39
CA LYS A 23 -1.60 7.62 -7.57
C LYS A 23 -1.11 8.85 -6.81
N ALA A 24 -1.84 9.96 -6.90
CA ALA A 24 -1.51 11.17 -6.15
C ALA A 24 -1.56 10.91 -4.64
N LEU A 25 -2.60 10.24 -4.16
CA LEU A 25 -2.78 9.84 -2.77
C LEU A 25 -1.62 8.97 -2.27
N ILE A 26 -1.26 7.92 -3.02
CA ILE A 26 -0.16 7.03 -2.67
C ILE A 26 1.16 7.79 -2.64
N LYS A 27 1.41 8.66 -3.64
CA LYS A 27 2.61 9.49 -3.71
C LYS A 27 2.73 10.40 -2.47
N GLU A 28 1.65 11.09 -2.08
CA GLU A 28 1.60 11.92 -0.87
C GLU A 28 1.82 11.09 0.41
N GLY A 29 1.16 9.94 0.53
CA GLY A 29 1.29 9.06 1.70
C GLY A 29 2.70 8.50 1.90
N CYS A 30 3.44 8.35 0.80
CA CYS A 30 4.81 7.84 0.79
C CYS A 30 5.86 8.93 0.93
N GLU A 31 5.47 10.19 0.74
CA GLU A 31 6.35 11.33 0.88
C GLU A 31 6.99 11.38 2.27
N GLY A 32 8.30 11.59 2.31
CA GLY A 32 9.09 11.58 3.55
C GLY A 32 9.40 10.18 4.11
N THR A 33 8.62 9.14 3.81
CA THR A 33 8.94 7.76 4.22
C THR A 33 10.22 7.28 3.53
N GLU A 34 10.38 7.58 2.23
CA GLU A 34 11.60 7.30 1.48
C GLU A 34 12.84 7.92 2.13
N ASN A 35 12.78 9.20 2.49
CA ASN A 35 13.91 9.92 3.05
C ASN A 35 14.29 9.35 4.42
N ARG A 36 13.30 8.98 5.25
CA ARG A 36 13.54 8.29 6.52
C ARG A 36 14.14 6.91 6.32
N LEU A 37 13.75 6.20 5.26
CA LEU A 37 14.29 4.89 4.92
C LEU A 37 15.75 4.99 4.46
N ILE A 38 16.07 5.96 3.60
CA ILE A 38 17.43 6.28 3.18
C ILE A 38 18.29 6.62 4.40
N LEU A 39 17.79 7.51 5.27
CA LEU A 39 18.49 7.85 6.50
C LEU A 39 18.71 6.63 7.40
N HIS A 40 17.70 5.76 7.54
CA HIS A 40 17.82 4.53 8.30
C HIS A 40 18.88 3.58 7.72
N LEU A 41 18.99 3.49 6.39
CA LEU A 41 20.01 2.69 5.72
C LEU A 41 21.41 3.28 5.87
N LEU A 42 21.55 4.60 5.69
CA LEU A 42 22.83 5.30 5.82
C LEU A 42 23.39 5.27 7.24
N THR A 43 22.53 5.21 8.25
CA THR A 43 22.93 5.18 9.66
C THR A 43 23.28 3.78 10.17
N ARG A 44 23.24 2.75 9.31
CA ARG A 44 23.65 1.40 9.71
C ARG A 44 25.18 1.30 9.87
N PRO A 45 25.70 0.56 10.86
CA PRO A 45 27.14 0.45 11.11
C PRO A 45 27.95 0.01 9.87
N LEU A 46 27.43 -0.95 9.10
CA LEU A 46 28.10 -1.44 7.89
C LEU A 46 28.11 -0.40 6.77
N ALA A 47 27.04 0.36 6.59
CA ALA A 47 26.99 1.44 5.60
C ALA A 47 27.97 2.57 5.96
N LEU A 48 28.02 2.95 7.25
CA LEU A 48 28.97 3.94 7.76
C LEU A 48 30.42 3.48 7.60
N LEU A 49 30.71 2.20 7.87
CA LEU A 49 32.03 1.63 7.68
C LEU A 49 32.45 1.65 6.19
N MET A 50 31.55 1.26 5.29
CA MET A 50 31.80 1.32 3.84
C MET A 50 32.00 2.75 3.34
N LEU A 51 31.23 3.71 3.84
CA LEU A 51 31.41 5.14 3.51
C LEU A 51 32.75 5.67 4.04
N ALA A 52 33.15 5.26 5.24
CA ALA A 52 34.43 5.66 5.83
C ALA A 52 35.63 5.09 5.05
N THR A 53 35.59 3.82 4.67
CA THR A 53 36.65 3.20 3.85
C THR A 53 36.72 3.82 2.47
N LEU A 54 35.58 4.01 1.80
CA LEU A 54 35.54 4.65 0.48
C LEU A 54 36.06 6.09 0.54
N SER A 55 35.65 6.85 1.55
CA SER A 55 36.14 8.21 1.78
C SER A 55 37.65 8.24 2.03
N SER A 56 38.18 7.29 2.82
CA SER A 56 39.62 7.20 3.08
C SER A 56 40.43 6.93 1.82
N ILE A 57 39.96 6.03 0.96
CA ILE A 57 40.59 5.76 -0.35
C ILE A 57 40.52 7.02 -1.23
N LEU A 58 39.37 7.69 -1.25
CA LEU A 58 39.16 8.86 -2.10
C LEU A 58 40.04 10.05 -1.68
N ARG A 59 40.43 10.15 -0.40
CA ARG A 59 41.40 11.17 0.07
C ARG A 59 42.79 11.00 -0.53
N CYS A 60 43.19 9.78 -0.89
CA CYS A 60 44.48 9.55 -1.55
C CYS A 60 44.49 10.03 -3.00
N VAL A 61 43.30 10.19 -3.61
CA VAL A 61 43.13 10.55 -5.02
C VAL A 61 42.73 12.02 -5.18
N LEU A 62 41.86 12.52 -4.29
CA LEU A 62 41.36 13.89 -4.34
C LEU A 62 42.23 14.83 -3.51
N HIS A 63 42.60 15.96 -4.09
CA HIS A 63 43.32 17.03 -3.40
C HIS A 63 42.45 17.80 -2.36
N SER A 64 41.18 17.44 -2.22
CA SER A 64 40.24 18.11 -1.30
C SER A 64 39.61 17.13 -0.31
N PHE A 65 39.86 17.39 0.98
CA PHE A 65 39.32 16.61 2.09
C PHE A 65 37.78 16.63 2.14
N ILE A 66 37.19 17.81 1.88
CA ILE A 66 35.73 18.01 1.94
C ILE A 66 35.07 17.19 0.82
N MET A 67 35.60 17.25 -0.40
CA MET A 67 35.04 16.50 -1.53
C MET A 67 35.14 14.99 -1.31
N ALA A 68 36.24 14.51 -0.72
CA ALA A 68 36.41 13.10 -0.39
C ALA A 68 35.40 12.56 0.64
N LEU A 69 34.79 13.43 1.45
CA LEU A 69 33.70 13.07 2.38
C LEU A 69 32.31 13.18 1.74
N VAL A 70 32.06 14.26 0.99
CA VAL A 70 30.73 14.58 0.46
C VAL A 70 30.36 13.69 -0.73
N ILE A 71 31.29 13.44 -1.66
CA ILE A 71 31.03 12.70 -2.90
C ILE A 71 30.48 11.29 -2.63
N PRO A 72 31.10 10.45 -1.77
CA PRO A 72 30.59 9.11 -1.47
C PRO A 72 29.15 9.11 -0.93
N VAL A 73 28.86 10.03 0.00
CA VAL A 73 27.53 10.14 0.63
C VAL A 73 26.50 10.60 -0.40
N PHE A 74 26.84 11.61 -1.21
CA PHE A 74 25.95 12.15 -2.23
C PHE A 74 25.62 11.12 -3.32
N LEU A 75 26.64 10.42 -3.85
CA LEU A 75 26.43 9.36 -4.83
C LEU A 75 25.59 8.22 -4.26
N LEU A 76 25.81 7.84 -3.00
CA LEU A 76 25.00 6.82 -2.35
C LEU A 76 23.54 7.27 -2.15
N ILE A 77 23.29 8.52 -1.78
CA ILE A 77 21.92 9.06 -1.68
C ILE A 77 21.23 9.04 -3.04
N ILE A 78 21.91 9.47 -4.11
CA ILE A 78 21.36 9.43 -5.47
C ILE A 78 21.06 7.98 -5.86
N TYR A 79 22.02 7.07 -5.64
CA TYR A 79 21.85 5.65 -5.91
C TYR A 79 20.65 5.07 -5.17
N LEU A 80 20.50 5.34 -3.88
CA LEU A 80 19.37 4.89 -3.07
C LEU A 80 18.04 5.52 -3.52
N LYS A 81 18.03 6.82 -3.89
CA LYS A 81 16.86 7.48 -4.46
C LYS A 81 16.42 6.89 -5.79
N LEU A 82 17.35 6.38 -6.59
CA LEU A 82 17.05 5.73 -7.87
C LEU A 82 16.64 4.28 -7.71
N THR A 83 17.22 3.56 -6.76
CA THR A 83 17.02 2.11 -6.58
C THR A 83 15.84 1.79 -5.68
N ILE A 84 15.63 2.49 -4.56
CA ILE A 84 14.56 2.16 -3.60
C ILE A 84 13.18 2.23 -4.27
N PRO A 85 12.76 3.30 -4.96
CA PRO A 85 11.46 3.33 -5.61
C PRO A 85 11.30 2.22 -6.65
N ARG A 86 12.35 1.95 -7.45
CA ARG A 86 12.30 0.97 -8.55
C ARG A 86 12.30 -0.48 -8.08
N SER A 87 13.00 -0.80 -7.00
CA SER A 87 13.24 -2.19 -6.59
C SER A 87 12.15 -2.75 -5.69
N VAL A 88 11.45 -1.90 -4.93
CA VAL A 88 10.69 -2.43 -3.79
C VAL A 88 9.18 -2.37 -3.97
N GLY A 89 8.62 -1.37 -4.68
CA GLY A 89 7.16 -1.24 -4.77
C GLY A 89 6.42 -1.17 -3.42
N ILE A 90 7.14 -1.10 -2.28
CA ILE A 90 6.62 -1.10 -0.89
C ILE A 90 5.68 0.07 -0.67
N LEU A 91 6.01 1.17 -1.32
CA LEU A 91 5.28 2.41 -1.30
C LEU A 91 4.18 2.45 -2.38
N GLY A 92 4.09 1.45 -3.26
CA GLY A 92 3.15 1.41 -4.38
C GLY A 92 3.37 2.47 -5.47
N SER A 93 4.35 3.37 -5.30
CA SER A 93 4.51 4.57 -6.13
C SER A 93 5.12 4.31 -7.52
N SER A 94 5.75 3.15 -7.74
CA SER A 94 6.54 2.83 -8.95
C SER A 94 5.94 1.74 -9.83
N ARG A 95 4.71 1.30 -9.55
CA ARG A 95 4.01 0.32 -10.38
C ARG A 95 3.64 0.95 -11.75
N PRO A 96 3.80 0.24 -12.88
CA PRO A 96 3.42 0.75 -14.19
C PRO A 96 1.92 1.10 -14.22
N TYR A 97 1.54 2.04 -15.09
CA TYR A 97 0.13 2.46 -15.22
C TYR A 97 -0.82 1.26 -15.39
N TRP A 98 -0.40 0.27 -16.16
CA TRP A 98 -1.14 -0.96 -16.45
C TRP A 98 -1.49 -1.81 -15.22
N ASP A 99 -0.71 -1.75 -14.14
CA ASP A 99 -1.05 -2.45 -12.89
C ASP A 99 -2.28 -1.81 -12.21
N TYR A 100 -2.48 -0.50 -12.39
CA TYR A 100 -3.68 0.16 -11.89
C TYR A 100 -4.90 -0.18 -12.75
N VAL A 101 -4.73 -0.29 -14.08
CA VAL A 101 -5.78 -0.73 -15.00
C VAL A 101 -6.19 -2.19 -14.72
N GLY A 102 -5.21 -3.08 -14.52
CA GLY A 102 -5.46 -4.45 -14.11
C GLY A 102 -6.18 -4.52 -12.75
N SER A 103 -5.85 -3.62 -11.82
CA SER A 103 -6.54 -3.53 -10.54
C SER A 103 -8.00 -3.06 -10.67
N SER A 104 -8.34 -2.26 -11.68
CA SER A 104 -9.74 -1.86 -11.96
C SER A 104 -10.54 -2.90 -12.74
N TYR A 105 -9.90 -4.00 -13.16
CA TYR A 105 -10.62 -5.13 -13.76
C TYR A 105 -11.68 -5.64 -12.76
N HIS A 106 -12.91 -5.86 -13.26
CA HIS A 106 -14.11 -6.18 -12.47
C HIS A 106 -14.66 -5.11 -11.53
N ALA A 107 -14.23 -3.84 -11.61
CA ALA A 107 -14.72 -2.79 -10.71
C ALA A 107 -16.24 -2.58 -10.72
N ASP A 108 -16.90 -2.81 -11.85
CA ASP A 108 -18.36 -2.66 -11.96
C ASP A 108 -19.15 -3.91 -11.54
N THR A 109 -18.47 -5.05 -11.39
CA THR A 109 -19.09 -6.34 -11.08
C THR A 109 -18.81 -6.83 -9.66
N GLU A 110 -17.69 -6.42 -9.06
CA GLU A 110 -17.37 -6.81 -7.68
C GLU A 110 -18.24 -6.07 -6.65
N PRO A 111 -18.71 -6.75 -5.59
CA PRO A 111 -19.40 -6.09 -4.50
C PRO A 111 -18.44 -5.19 -3.69
N ASP A 112 -18.99 -4.09 -3.20
CA ASP A 112 -18.31 -3.19 -2.25
C ASP A 112 -17.87 -3.96 -0.99
N LEU A 113 -16.77 -3.52 -0.37
CA LEU A 113 -16.35 -4.06 0.91
C LEU A 113 -17.38 -3.71 2.00
N PRO A 114 -17.57 -4.61 2.99
CA PRO A 114 -18.53 -4.36 4.05
C PRO A 114 -18.11 -3.15 4.89
N ASN A 115 -19.01 -2.16 5.01
CA ASN A 115 -18.89 -1.08 5.98
C ASN A 115 -19.86 -1.34 7.16
N PRO A 116 -19.38 -1.79 8.34
CA PRO A 116 -20.25 -2.07 9.49
C PRO A 116 -20.93 -0.82 10.06
N LEU A 117 -20.41 0.38 9.78
CA LEU A 117 -20.95 1.64 10.26
C LEU A 117 -22.09 2.18 9.38
N SER A 118 -22.17 1.74 8.12
CA SER A 118 -23.20 2.15 7.17
C SER A 118 -24.64 1.82 7.62
N ASN A 119 -24.81 0.74 8.39
CA ASN A 119 -26.11 0.34 8.92
C ASN A 119 -26.55 1.17 10.14
N ARG A 120 -25.63 1.81 10.86
CA ARG A 120 -25.95 2.73 11.97
C ARG A 120 -26.42 4.10 11.46
N ALA A 121 -25.85 4.59 10.35
CA ALA A 121 -26.25 5.86 9.73
C ALA A 121 -27.69 5.81 9.17
N LYS A 122 -28.15 4.64 8.69
CA LYS A 122 -29.51 4.43 8.17
C LYS A 122 -30.63 4.57 9.20
N LEU A 123 -30.33 4.66 10.51
CA LEU A 123 -31.35 4.90 11.53
C LEU A 123 -31.74 6.38 11.68
N ILE A 124 -30.99 7.32 11.08
CA ILE A 124 -31.17 8.78 11.28
C ILE A 124 -31.63 9.52 10.01
N THR A 125 -31.48 8.94 8.82
CA THR A 125 -31.84 9.62 7.56
C THR A 125 -32.68 8.75 6.63
N ASN A 126 -33.71 8.11 7.18
CA ASN A 126 -34.82 7.61 6.39
C ASN A 126 -35.77 8.77 6.04
N GLN A 127 -35.48 9.52 4.97
CA GLN A 127 -36.57 10.05 4.11
C GLN A 127 -36.19 10.64 2.74
N GLU A 128 -34.94 10.94 2.37
CA GLU A 128 -34.72 11.71 1.11
C GLU A 128 -33.82 11.13 0.01
N LYS A 129 -33.03 10.07 0.23
CA LYS A 129 -32.06 9.64 -0.80
C LYS A 129 -32.55 8.54 -1.78
N SER A 130 -33.84 8.22 -1.83
CA SER A 130 -34.38 7.22 -2.80
C SER A 130 -34.64 7.76 -4.21
N ARG A 131 -34.47 9.07 -4.46
CA ARG A 131 -34.85 9.68 -5.77
C ARG A 131 -33.71 10.09 -6.71
N ARG A 132 -32.43 9.99 -6.33
CA ARG A 132 -31.31 10.44 -7.21
C ARG A 132 -30.55 9.36 -7.97
N ARG A 133 -30.76 8.07 -7.67
CA ARG A 133 -30.06 6.95 -8.35
C ARG A 133 -30.59 6.60 -9.75
N LYS A 134 -31.64 7.28 -10.24
CA LYS A 134 -32.23 7.01 -11.57
C LYS A 134 -31.93 8.06 -12.64
N LYS A 135 -31.18 9.14 -12.35
CA LYS A 135 -30.98 10.26 -13.29
C LYS A 135 -29.53 10.48 -13.77
N ALA A 136 -28.61 9.58 -13.43
CA ALA A 136 -27.24 9.57 -13.95
C ALA A 136 -26.97 8.35 -14.87
N LYS A 137 -28.04 7.67 -15.35
CA LYS A 137 -27.94 6.50 -16.24
C LYS A 137 -28.31 6.80 -17.70
N GLU A 138 -28.52 8.07 -18.03
CA GLU A 138 -28.80 8.55 -19.40
C GLU A 138 -28.10 9.89 -19.64
N LYS A 139 -26.77 9.87 -19.74
CA LYS A 139 -25.94 10.83 -20.49
C LYS A 139 -24.47 10.52 -20.24
N GLU A 140 -24.01 9.46 -20.88
CA GLU A 140 -22.64 9.28 -21.40
C GLU A 140 -22.63 7.98 -22.22
N LYS A 141 -23.49 7.96 -23.24
CA LYS A 141 -23.22 7.19 -24.45
C LYS A 141 -22.62 8.18 -25.42
N GLU A 142 -21.29 8.23 -25.47
CA GLU A 142 -20.52 8.33 -26.71
C GLU A 142 -19.04 8.54 -26.39
N LYS A 143 -18.22 7.85 -27.19
CA LYS A 143 -16.75 7.87 -27.26
C LYS A 143 -15.99 7.05 -26.23
N THR A 144 -15.87 5.76 -26.53
CA THR A 144 -14.53 5.19 -26.72
C THR A 144 -14.63 4.02 -27.71
N ASN A 145 -14.41 4.30 -28.99
CA ASN A 145 -14.10 3.28 -29.99
C ASN A 145 -12.58 3.26 -30.11
N GLU A 146 -12.04 2.04 -30.17
CA GLU A 146 -10.62 1.61 -30.13
C GLU A 146 -10.26 0.89 -28.83
N ARG A 147 -11.02 -0.17 -28.50
CA ARG A 147 -10.45 -1.28 -27.74
C ARG A 147 -9.60 -2.07 -28.73
N GLU A 148 -8.29 -1.89 -28.68
CA GLU A 148 -7.36 -2.87 -29.22
C GLU A 148 -7.80 -4.26 -28.75
N GLN A 149 -7.71 -5.26 -29.63
CA GLN A 149 -7.93 -6.66 -29.29
C GLN A 149 -6.85 -7.10 -28.28
N VAL A 150 -7.02 -6.71 -27.03
CA VAL A 150 -6.25 -7.28 -25.93
C VAL A 150 -6.93 -8.59 -25.58
N ASP A 151 -6.16 -9.67 -25.66
CA ASP A 151 -6.62 -11.02 -25.34
C ASP A 151 -7.20 -11.03 -23.91
N GLU A 152 -8.44 -11.50 -23.76
CA GLU A 152 -9.14 -11.55 -22.46
C GLU A 152 -8.35 -12.36 -21.43
N ASP A 153 -7.60 -13.36 -21.88
CA ASP A 153 -6.78 -14.18 -20.99
C ASP A 153 -5.50 -13.45 -20.56
N GLU A 154 -4.92 -12.61 -21.42
CA GLU A 154 -3.82 -11.71 -21.04
C GLU A 154 -4.30 -10.67 -20.02
N LEU A 155 -5.52 -10.17 -20.18
CA LEU A 155 -6.09 -9.16 -19.29
C LEU A 155 -6.41 -9.72 -17.90
N LYS A 156 -6.90 -10.97 -17.82
CA LYS A 156 -7.07 -11.71 -16.56
C LYS A 156 -5.77 -11.96 -15.83
N GLU A 157 -4.73 -12.42 -16.54
CA GLU A 157 -3.43 -12.67 -15.91
C GLU A 157 -2.81 -11.36 -15.41
N ARG A 158 -2.93 -10.27 -16.17
CA ARG A 158 -2.52 -8.94 -15.72
C ARG A 158 -3.30 -8.48 -14.50
N ALA A 159 -4.62 -8.68 -14.45
CA ALA A 159 -5.44 -8.34 -13.29
C ALA A 159 -5.01 -9.15 -12.05
N ARG A 160 -4.68 -10.44 -12.25
CA ARG A 160 -4.16 -11.30 -11.18
C ARG A 160 -2.83 -10.76 -10.63
N VAL A 161 -1.89 -10.37 -11.48
CA VAL A 161 -0.58 -9.83 -11.08
C VAL A 161 -0.67 -8.43 -10.46
N ALA A 162 -1.59 -7.60 -10.96
CA ALA A 162 -1.86 -6.25 -10.48
C ALA A 162 -2.41 -6.21 -9.04
N GLY A 163 -3.15 -7.25 -8.66
CA GLY A 163 -3.84 -7.34 -7.40
C GLY A 163 -5.09 -6.46 -7.37
N GLU A 164 -5.52 -6.14 -6.16
CA GLU A 164 -6.84 -5.58 -5.91
C GLU A 164 -6.77 -4.26 -5.15
N VAL A 165 -7.11 -3.14 -5.80
CA VAL A 165 -7.13 -1.82 -5.14
C VAL A 165 -8.55 -1.43 -4.74
N TRP A 166 -8.73 -1.15 -3.46
CA TRP A 166 -9.97 -0.70 -2.84
C TRP A 166 -9.83 0.74 -2.38
N VAL A 167 -10.87 1.53 -2.60
CA VAL A 167 -10.90 2.96 -2.28
C VAL A 167 -12.02 3.25 -1.28
N ALA A 168 -11.76 4.21 -0.40
CA ALA A 168 -12.78 4.86 0.42
C ALA A 168 -13.26 6.12 -0.30
N ASP A 169 -14.49 6.07 -0.76
CA ASP A 169 -15.18 7.15 -1.49
C ASP A 169 -16.25 7.77 -0.59
N SER A 170 -16.29 9.10 -0.52
CA SER A 170 -17.45 9.85 -0.02
C SER A 170 -17.74 11.00 -0.96
N ASP A 171 -18.98 11.06 -1.44
CA ASP A 171 -19.46 12.09 -2.36
C ASP A 171 -18.59 12.27 -3.64
N GLY A 172 -17.88 11.22 -4.07
CA GLY A 172 -17.01 11.23 -5.25
C GLY A 172 -15.54 11.54 -4.94
N ASP A 173 -15.21 11.88 -3.69
CA ASP A 173 -13.83 12.16 -3.27
C ASP A 173 -13.16 10.91 -2.68
N ILE A 174 -11.98 10.57 -3.21
CA ILE A 174 -11.18 9.43 -2.75
C ILE A 174 -10.33 9.83 -1.53
N MET A 175 -10.76 9.42 -0.35
CA MET A 175 -10.13 9.81 0.92
C MET A 175 -9.06 8.81 1.42
N GLY A 176 -9.07 7.60 0.89
CA GLY A 176 -8.15 6.55 1.29
C GLY A 176 -8.15 5.38 0.31
N CYS A 177 -7.10 4.58 0.33
CA CYS A 177 -7.04 3.33 -0.41
C CYS A 177 -6.30 2.25 0.38
N VAL A 178 -6.58 1.00 0.04
CA VAL A 178 -5.86 -0.19 0.48
C VAL A 178 -5.81 -1.16 -0.68
N ALA A 179 -4.72 -1.91 -0.81
CA ALA A 179 -4.63 -2.93 -1.84
C ALA A 179 -4.35 -4.31 -1.26
N ARG A 180 -4.90 -5.33 -1.89
CA ARG A 180 -4.41 -6.70 -1.80
C ARG A 180 -3.41 -6.94 -2.94
N ASP A 181 -2.27 -7.53 -2.61
CA ASP A 181 -1.24 -7.88 -3.60
C ASP A 181 -1.77 -8.98 -4.53
N GLY A 182 -1.29 -8.99 -5.78
CA GLY A 182 -1.64 -10.00 -6.78
C GLY A 182 -0.96 -11.35 -6.54
N TRP A 183 0.01 -11.36 -5.63
CA TRP A 183 0.69 -12.56 -5.20
C TRP A 183 -0.25 -13.45 -4.38
N SER A 184 -0.38 -14.72 -4.80
CA SER A 184 -1.29 -15.68 -4.19
C SER A 184 -0.50 -16.91 -3.75
N ARG A 185 -0.40 -17.07 -2.43
CA ARG A 185 -0.19 -18.37 -1.78
C ARG A 185 -1.52 -18.85 -1.24
N ASP A 186 -1.71 -20.16 -1.23
CA ASP A 186 -3.00 -20.72 -0.80
C ASP A 186 -3.31 -20.33 0.64
N GLY A 187 -4.54 -19.88 0.90
CA GLY A 187 -4.97 -19.40 2.22
C GLY A 187 -4.32 -18.11 2.74
N VAL A 188 -3.50 -17.41 1.96
CA VAL A 188 -2.75 -16.21 2.39
C VAL A 188 -3.08 -14.98 1.54
N CYS A 189 -3.16 -13.82 2.18
CA CYS A 189 -3.33 -12.52 1.53
C CYS A 189 -2.27 -11.53 2.01
N ARG A 190 -1.74 -10.70 1.12
CA ARG A 190 -0.84 -9.60 1.47
C ARG A 190 -1.53 -8.27 1.24
N ILE A 191 -1.55 -7.42 2.27
CA ILE A 191 -2.02 -6.04 2.18
C ILE A 191 -0.86 -5.11 1.88
N CYS A 192 -1.05 -4.24 0.90
CA CYS A 192 -0.11 -3.19 0.51
C CYS A 192 -0.85 -1.89 0.20
N ARG A 193 -0.11 -0.80 -0.07
CA ARG A 193 -0.65 0.49 -0.55
C ARG A 193 -1.76 1.08 0.35
N LEU A 194 -1.69 0.84 1.65
CA LEU A 194 -2.62 1.44 2.62
C LEU A 194 -2.26 2.90 2.83
N VAL A 195 -3.08 3.82 2.33
CA VAL A 195 -2.90 5.26 2.50
C VAL A 195 -4.23 5.93 2.81
N VAL A 196 -4.18 6.91 3.71
CA VAL A 196 -5.30 7.80 4.03
C VAL A 196 -4.84 9.24 3.86
N GLN A 197 -5.66 10.04 3.19
CA GLN A 197 -5.44 11.47 3.02
C GLN A 197 -5.17 12.13 4.38
N SER A 198 -4.24 13.08 4.40
CA SER A 198 -3.74 13.75 5.61
C SER A 198 -4.86 14.29 6.51
N TRP A 199 -5.92 14.84 5.93
CA TRP A 199 -7.07 15.44 6.61
C TRP A 199 -7.98 14.44 7.32
N TYR A 200 -7.99 13.17 6.90
CA TYR A 200 -8.85 12.11 7.43
C TYR A 200 -8.09 11.06 8.24
N ARG A 201 -6.80 11.30 8.52
CA ARG A 201 -6.00 10.42 9.37
C ARG A 201 -6.52 10.46 10.80
N ARG A 202 -6.37 9.35 11.51
CA ARG A 202 -6.77 9.16 12.93
C ARG A 202 -8.27 9.19 13.20
N GLU A 203 -9.11 9.34 12.17
CA GLU A 203 -10.58 9.25 12.26
C GLU A 203 -11.11 7.81 12.19
N GLY A 204 -10.24 6.82 11.96
CA GLY A 204 -10.63 5.40 11.86
C GLY A 204 -10.79 4.88 10.43
N LEU A 205 -10.66 5.73 9.40
CA LEU A 205 -10.79 5.35 7.99
C LEU A 205 -9.83 4.20 7.58
N GLY A 206 -8.57 4.27 8.01
CA GLY A 206 -7.61 3.20 7.73
C GLY A 206 -8.00 1.86 8.36
N ARG A 207 -8.57 1.88 9.57
CA ARG A 207 -9.10 0.67 10.23
C ARG A 207 -10.26 0.10 9.43
N LEU A 208 -11.17 0.96 8.99
CA LEU A 208 -12.33 0.58 8.19
C LEU A 208 -11.92 -0.10 6.88
N LEU A 209 -10.95 0.48 6.16
CA LEU A 209 -10.39 -0.10 4.92
C LEU A 209 -9.81 -1.50 5.15
N VAL A 210 -8.94 -1.64 6.17
CA VAL A 210 -8.29 -2.94 6.45
C VAL A 210 -9.30 -3.98 6.88
N GLN A 211 -10.21 -3.65 7.81
CA GLN A 211 -11.23 -4.60 8.29
C GLN A 211 -12.22 -5.02 7.19
N GLY A 212 -12.57 -4.11 6.27
CA GLY A 212 -13.38 -4.44 5.10
C GLY A 212 -12.68 -5.47 4.21
N LEU A 213 -11.39 -5.24 3.92
CA LEU A 213 -10.59 -6.15 3.10
C LEU A 213 -10.33 -7.50 3.80
N GLU A 214 -10.08 -7.50 5.11
CA GLU A 214 -9.97 -8.72 5.94
C GLU A 214 -11.25 -9.54 5.89
N SER A 215 -12.42 -8.89 6.04
CA SER A 215 -13.72 -9.56 6.02
C SER A 215 -14.01 -10.21 4.67
N LYS A 216 -13.73 -9.52 3.56
CA LYS A 216 -13.83 -10.09 2.21
C LYS A 216 -12.84 -11.25 2.03
N SER A 217 -11.60 -11.08 2.47
CA SER A 217 -10.56 -12.12 2.36
C SER A 217 -10.97 -13.38 3.11
N LYS A 218 -11.52 -13.24 4.32
CA LYS A 218 -12.03 -14.36 5.12
C LYS A 218 -13.17 -15.11 4.43
N GLN A 219 -14.10 -14.39 3.79
CA GLN A 219 -15.18 -15.01 3.00
C GLN A 219 -14.66 -15.79 1.79
N ASN A 220 -13.52 -15.36 1.23
CA ASN A 220 -12.84 -16.03 0.13
C ASN A 220 -11.91 -17.18 0.58
N GLY A 221 -11.98 -17.60 1.85
CA GLY A 221 -11.21 -18.73 2.38
C GLY A 221 -9.77 -18.40 2.78
N ILE A 222 -9.39 -17.11 2.80
CA ILE A 222 -8.08 -16.69 3.32
C ILE A 222 -8.06 -16.86 4.84
N ARG A 223 -7.01 -17.50 5.33
CA ARG A 223 -6.77 -17.80 6.75
C ARG A 223 -5.80 -16.82 7.39
N ARG A 224 -4.93 -16.19 6.59
CA ARG A 224 -3.86 -15.32 7.11
C ARG A 224 -3.61 -14.09 6.24
N VAL A 225 -3.31 -12.98 6.89
CA VAL A 225 -2.99 -11.71 6.25
C VAL A 225 -1.63 -11.19 6.69
N TYR A 226 -0.79 -10.83 5.72
CA TYR A 226 0.49 -10.17 5.93
C TYR A 226 0.44 -8.70 5.54
N ALA A 227 1.15 -7.85 6.29
CA ALA A 227 1.31 -6.44 6.01
C ALA A 227 2.79 -6.05 6.11
N HIS A 228 3.33 -5.46 5.04
CA HIS A 228 4.71 -5.00 5.02
C HIS A 228 4.76 -3.53 5.44
N VAL A 229 5.43 -3.26 6.56
CA VAL A 229 5.55 -1.91 7.12
C VAL A 229 7.01 -1.47 7.01
N PRO A 230 7.31 -0.31 6.39
CA PRO A 230 8.67 0.21 6.33
C PRO A 230 9.29 0.32 7.74
N PHE A 231 10.54 -0.12 7.93
CA PHE A 231 11.24 -0.06 9.23
C PHE A 231 11.12 1.28 9.99
N PRO A 232 11.28 2.46 9.36
CA PRO A 232 11.18 3.73 10.08
C PRO A 232 9.73 4.13 10.43
N SER A 233 8.71 3.40 9.95
CA SER A 233 7.31 3.76 10.12
C SER A 233 6.76 3.31 11.48
N ARG A 234 7.04 4.10 12.53
CA ARG A 234 6.44 3.90 13.87
C ARG A 234 4.91 3.99 13.85
N VAL A 235 4.37 4.84 12.98
CA VAL A 235 2.91 5.02 12.83
C VAL A 235 2.28 3.77 12.24
N GLY A 236 2.89 3.18 11.20
CA GLY A 236 2.42 1.93 10.60
C GLY A 236 2.46 0.76 11.59
N GLU A 237 3.57 0.62 12.34
CA GLU A 237 3.72 -0.39 13.38
C GLU A 237 2.64 -0.26 14.47
N ALA A 238 2.43 0.94 15.01
CA ALA A 238 1.40 1.18 16.01
C ALA A 238 -0.02 0.93 15.45
N PHE A 239 -0.24 1.23 14.17
CA PHE A 239 -1.51 1.01 13.49
C PHE A 239 -1.83 -0.49 13.36
N PHE A 240 -0.92 -1.29 12.81
CA PHE A 240 -1.15 -2.74 12.62
C PHE A 240 -1.24 -3.49 13.95
N ARG A 241 -0.43 -3.13 14.96
CA ARG A 241 -0.58 -3.69 16.32
C ARG A 241 -1.97 -3.42 16.91
N ARG A 242 -2.52 -2.20 16.73
CA ARG A 242 -3.88 -1.85 17.18
C ARG A 242 -5.00 -2.55 16.40
N LEU A 243 -4.69 -3.17 15.26
CA LEU A 243 -5.61 -4.00 14.48
C LEU A 243 -5.50 -5.49 14.84
N GLY A 244 -4.61 -5.85 15.76
CA GLY A 244 -4.38 -7.23 16.19
C GLY A 244 -3.31 -7.98 15.39
N TYR A 245 -2.52 -7.28 14.57
CA TYR A 245 -1.39 -7.92 13.91
C TYR A 245 -0.21 -8.04 14.88
N ARG A 246 0.48 -9.18 14.82
CA ARG A 246 1.76 -9.43 15.51
C ARG A 246 2.92 -9.21 14.54
N LEU A 247 4.08 -8.79 15.04
CA LEU A 247 5.29 -8.80 14.22
C LEU A 247 5.68 -10.26 13.97
N GLN A 248 5.97 -10.64 12.73
CA GLN A 248 6.45 -11.98 12.42
C GLN A 248 7.77 -12.25 13.17
N GLY A 249 7.90 -13.43 13.78
CA GLY A 249 8.98 -13.75 14.71
C GLY A 249 8.84 -13.19 16.14
N GLU A 250 7.84 -12.36 16.46
CA GLU A 250 7.47 -12.09 17.87
C GLU A 250 6.61 -13.26 18.37
N THR A 251 7.25 -14.33 18.86
CA THR A 251 6.55 -15.47 19.45
C THR A 251 5.93 -15.08 20.79
N ALA A 252 4.60 -15.18 20.88
CA ALA A 252 3.91 -15.17 22.16
C ALA A 252 4.08 -16.53 22.85
N GLY A 253 5.29 -16.88 23.28
CA GLY A 253 5.55 -18.04 24.15
C GLY A 253 5.19 -19.44 23.62
N THR A 254 4.74 -19.60 22.39
CA THR A 254 4.54 -20.91 21.76
C THR A 254 5.80 -21.30 20.99
N GLU A 255 6.70 -22.01 21.65
CA GLU A 255 7.78 -22.72 20.97
C GLU A 255 7.17 -23.63 19.88
N GLY A 256 7.50 -23.40 18.61
CA GLY A 256 7.39 -24.44 17.58
C GLY A 256 6.60 -24.18 16.29
N GLU A 257 5.98 -23.02 16.05
CA GLU A 257 5.09 -22.86 14.87
C GLU A 257 5.40 -21.65 13.97
N GLU A 258 6.63 -21.56 13.47
CA GLU A 258 6.83 -21.04 12.11
C GLU A 258 7.53 -22.17 11.34
N GLU A 259 6.76 -23.14 10.85
CA GLU A 259 7.24 -24.01 9.77
C GLU A 259 7.76 -23.10 8.65
N ASP A 260 8.91 -23.42 8.04
CA ASP A 260 9.55 -22.61 6.99
C ASP A 260 8.58 -22.22 5.85
N GLU A 261 7.50 -22.97 5.68
CA GLU A 261 6.43 -22.65 4.74
C GLU A 261 5.77 -21.31 5.09
N ASP A 262 5.41 -21.02 6.33
CA ASP A 262 4.58 -19.86 6.70
C ASP A 262 5.35 -18.55 6.95
N TYR A 263 6.66 -18.56 6.71
CA TYR A 263 7.51 -17.39 6.82
C TYR A 263 7.39 -16.49 5.57
N GLU A 264 7.22 -15.19 5.78
CA GLU A 264 7.10 -14.21 4.69
C GLU A 264 8.37 -13.36 4.70
N GLU A 265 9.13 -13.41 3.60
CA GLU A 265 10.39 -12.70 3.58
C GLU A 265 10.17 -11.18 3.63
N PRO A 266 10.81 -10.46 4.57
CA PRO A 266 10.80 -9.02 4.53
C PRO A 266 11.44 -8.56 3.22
N GLN A 267 10.92 -7.49 2.64
CA GLN A 267 11.52 -6.97 1.42
C GLN A 267 12.93 -6.48 1.72
N LYS A 268 13.89 -6.97 0.94
CA LYS A 268 15.32 -6.68 1.10
C LYS A 268 15.73 -5.56 0.16
N GLY A 269 16.55 -4.65 0.66
CA GLY A 269 17.14 -3.54 -0.08
C GLY A 269 18.54 -3.87 -0.55
N TRP A 270 19.26 -2.82 -0.94
CA TRP A 270 20.67 -2.91 -1.29
C TRP A 270 21.48 -3.54 -0.13
N LEU A 271 22.31 -4.55 -0.46
CA LEU A 271 23.05 -5.43 0.46
C LEU A 271 22.23 -6.49 1.22
N GLY A 272 21.01 -6.78 0.77
CA GLY A 272 20.18 -7.84 1.37
C GLY A 272 19.54 -7.45 2.70
N PHE A 273 19.67 -6.18 3.12
CA PHE A 273 19.10 -5.70 4.37
C PHE A 273 17.58 -5.53 4.28
N PRO A 274 16.82 -5.98 5.28
CA PRO A 274 15.37 -5.85 5.25
C PRO A 274 14.99 -4.36 5.38
N LEU A 275 14.03 -3.94 4.54
CA LEU A 275 13.46 -2.59 4.44
C LEU A 275 12.07 -2.50 5.08
N THR A 276 11.41 -3.63 5.23
CA THR A 276 10.11 -3.76 5.90
C THR A 276 10.18 -4.70 7.08
N LYS A 277 9.39 -4.40 8.09
CA LYS A 277 8.89 -5.33 9.09
C LYS A 277 7.64 -6.03 8.54
N VAL A 278 7.53 -7.32 8.75
CA VAL A 278 6.34 -8.08 8.34
C VAL A 278 5.43 -8.27 9.54
N PHE A 279 4.19 -7.83 9.40
CA PHE A 279 3.13 -8.02 10.39
C PHE A 279 2.17 -9.08 9.90
N VAL A 280 1.76 -9.98 10.78
CA VAL A 280 0.89 -11.12 10.45
C VAL A 280 -0.34 -11.14 11.35
N LYS A 281 -1.47 -11.54 10.79
CA LYS A 281 -2.73 -11.76 11.51
C LYS A 281 -3.48 -12.93 10.92
N ASP A 282 -3.94 -13.83 11.77
CA ASP A 282 -4.84 -14.93 11.41
C ASP A 282 -6.29 -14.42 11.40
N LEU A 283 -7.09 -14.82 10.39
CA LEU A 283 -8.45 -14.33 10.12
C LEU A 283 -9.57 -15.17 10.71
#